data_AF-A0A4Y3KQL7-F1
#
_entry.id   AF-A0A4Y3KQL7-F1
#
_cell.length_a   1.000
_cell.length_b   1.000
_cell.length_c   1.000
_cell.angle_alpha   90.00
_cell.angle_beta   90.00
_cell.angle_gamma   90.00
#
_symmetry.space_group_name_H-M   'P 1'
#
loop_
_entity.id
_entity.type
_entity.pdbx_description
1 polymer ?
#
loop_
_entity_poly.entity_id
_entity_poly.type
_entity_poly.pdbx_seq_one_letter_code
_entity_poly.pdbx_strand_id
1 'polypeptide(L)'
;MHDDETGAALAPHDALAIIAGQRAAAARTHPSAALLFGVWGTVWVLGYGLLWLTALDDDAPAGWAAVVAAVATVLAMLATAWHMVARTHGIRGRSAVQGAMYGWAWFVGFVAQGVTVSALAHAGASSVVISLAANAMATMVVGLLYLAGGVLWEAYAMYALGAWVLLTGAFGAFAGIPGSYAVLAFAGGGGMLAAALVLRLREGRRSA
;
A
#
# COMPACT_ATOMS: atom_id res chain seq x y z
N MET A 1 59.86 -24.63 2.30
CA MET A 1 59.42 -23.25 2.00
C MET A 1 58.35 -23.33 0.91
N HIS A 2 57.10 -23.53 1.32
CA HIS A 2 55.90 -23.12 0.58
C HIS A 2 54.70 -23.25 1.53
N ASP A 3 54.55 -22.19 2.30
CA ASP A 3 53.33 -21.59 2.85
C ASP A 3 52.05 -22.42 2.78
N ASP A 4 51.65 -22.93 3.96
CA ASP A 4 50.26 -23.23 4.31
C ASP A 4 49.44 -21.94 4.26
N GLU A 5 48.94 -21.55 3.08
CA GLU A 5 47.79 -20.63 2.97
C GLU A 5 46.54 -21.37 3.46
N THR A 6 46.48 -21.49 4.78
CA THR A 6 45.24 -21.79 5.49
C THR A 6 44.30 -20.65 5.15
N GLY A 7 43.31 -20.90 4.29
CA GLY A 7 42.20 -20.00 4.07
C GLY A 7 41.67 -19.61 5.45
N ALA A 8 42.00 -18.40 5.89
CA ALA A 8 41.65 -17.94 7.22
C ALA A 8 40.13 -17.93 7.29
N ALA A 9 39.57 -18.97 7.89
CA ALA A 9 38.16 -19.07 8.15
C ALA A 9 37.77 -17.78 8.88
N LEU A 10 36.95 -16.95 8.24
CA LEU A 10 36.45 -15.70 8.79
C LEU A 10 36.12 -15.92 10.26
N ALA A 11 36.80 -15.20 11.16
CA ALA A 11 36.57 -15.33 12.58
C ALA A 11 35.05 -15.14 12.82
N PRO A 12 34.39 -15.96 13.65
CA PRO A 12 32.94 -15.91 13.82
C PRO A 12 32.40 -14.51 14.14
N HIS A 13 33.19 -13.71 14.85
CA HIS A 13 32.89 -12.31 15.15
C HIS A 13 32.87 -11.41 13.89
N ASP A 14 33.80 -11.59 12.96
CA ASP A 14 33.88 -10.81 11.72
C ASP A 14 32.77 -11.21 10.75
N ALA A 15 32.45 -12.51 10.67
CA ALA A 15 31.29 -13.00 9.92
C ALA A 15 29.98 -12.42 10.49
N LEU A 16 29.82 -12.37 11.82
CA LEU A 16 28.65 -11.75 12.48
C LEU A 16 28.61 -10.23 12.26
N ALA A 17 29.74 -9.54 12.29
CA ALA A 17 29.83 -8.10 12.02
C ALA A 17 29.45 -7.78 10.57
N ILE A 18 29.87 -8.61 9.61
CA ILE A 18 29.46 -8.52 8.20
C ILE A 18 27.95 -8.78 8.07
N ILE A 19 27.42 -9.84 8.69
CA ILE A 19 25.97 -10.14 8.68
C ILE A 19 25.16 -9.01 9.33
N ALA A 20 25.63 -8.44 10.44
CA ALA A 20 25.00 -7.30 11.10
C ALA A 20 25.06 -6.03 10.24
N GLY A 21 26.20 -5.78 9.58
CA GLY A 21 26.39 -4.69 8.63
C GLY A 21 25.49 -4.82 7.40
N GLN A 22 25.35 -6.03 6.85
CA GLN A 22 24.42 -6.33 5.76
C GLN A 22 22.97 -6.21 6.19
N ARG A 23 22.60 -6.68 7.39
CA ARG A 23 21.26 -6.50 7.96
C ARG A 23 20.92 -5.03 8.22
N ALA A 24 21.87 -4.25 8.72
CA ALA A 24 21.69 -2.81 8.94
C ALA A 24 21.60 -2.04 7.61
N ALA A 25 22.39 -2.42 6.60
CA ALA A 25 22.29 -1.85 5.26
C ALA A 25 20.96 -2.23 4.56
N ALA A 26 20.53 -3.48 4.67
CA ALA A 26 19.23 -3.94 4.17
C ALA A 26 18.07 -3.22 4.88
N ALA A 27 18.13 -3.05 6.20
CA ALA A 27 17.13 -2.31 6.97
C ALA A 27 17.00 -0.83 6.55
N ARG A 28 18.10 -0.19 6.11
CA ARG A 28 18.06 1.19 5.56
C ARG A 28 17.41 1.27 4.17
N THR A 29 17.29 0.14 3.46
CA THR A 29 16.84 0.07 2.07
C THR A 29 15.33 -0.23 1.96
N HIS A 30 14.75 -0.89 2.97
CA HIS A 30 13.31 -1.19 2.98
C HIS A 30 12.47 0.05 3.35
N PRO A 31 11.32 0.29 2.68
CA PRO A 31 10.37 1.31 3.08
C PRO A 31 9.95 1.11 4.54
N SER A 32 9.93 2.18 5.33
CA SER A 32 9.45 2.10 6.72
C SER A 32 7.98 1.68 6.70
N ALA A 33 7.72 0.45 7.15
CA ALA A 33 6.37 -0.11 7.23
C ALA A 33 5.47 0.82 8.06
N ALA A 34 5.96 1.31 9.19
CA ALA A 34 5.23 2.26 10.04
C ALA A 34 4.86 3.56 9.31
N LEU A 35 5.74 4.09 8.46
CA LEU A 35 5.43 5.27 7.67
C LEU A 35 4.37 4.96 6.59
N LEU A 36 4.52 3.84 5.89
CA LEU A 36 3.58 3.44 4.83
C LEU A 36 2.17 3.23 5.39
N PHE A 37 2.05 2.43 6.45
CA PHE A 37 0.79 2.20 7.16
C PHE A 37 0.23 3.48 7.79
N GLY A 38 1.10 4.35 8.32
CA GLY A 38 0.71 5.63 8.91
C GLY A 38 0.07 6.57 7.89
N VAL A 39 0.75 6.84 6.78
CA VAL A 39 0.27 7.74 5.71
C VAL A 39 -1.04 7.23 5.12
N TRP A 40 -1.09 5.95 4.73
CA TRP A 40 -2.30 5.36 4.15
C TRP A 40 -3.46 5.30 5.13
N GLY A 41 -3.18 4.96 6.39
CA GLY A 41 -4.16 4.98 7.46
C GLY A 41 -4.78 6.37 7.66
N THR A 42 -3.95 7.42 7.70
CA THR A 42 -4.44 8.80 7.83
C THR A 42 -5.30 9.21 6.64
N VAL A 43 -4.85 8.92 5.42
CA VAL A 43 -5.60 9.28 4.20
C VAL A 43 -6.96 8.60 4.17
N TRP A 44 -7.04 7.31 4.54
CA TRP A 44 -8.29 6.57 4.55
C TRP A 44 -9.23 7.02 5.66
N VAL A 45 -8.75 7.23 6.88
CA VAL A 45 -9.59 7.75 7.98
C VAL A 45 -10.18 9.11 7.61
N LEU A 46 -9.37 10.03 7.09
CA LEU A 46 -9.83 11.37 6.74
C LEU A 46 -10.74 11.36 5.51
N GLY A 47 -10.32 10.71 4.43
CA GLY A 47 -11.06 10.69 3.17
C GLY A 47 -12.39 9.94 3.30
N TYR A 48 -12.36 8.68 3.76
CA TYR A 48 -13.57 7.89 3.92
C TYR A 48 -14.41 8.31 5.12
N GLY A 49 -13.80 8.84 6.18
CA GLY A 49 -14.55 9.42 7.30
C GLY A 49 -15.35 10.64 6.85
N LEU A 50 -14.77 11.50 6.00
CA LEU A 50 -15.48 12.65 5.45
C LEU A 50 -16.60 12.23 4.50
N LEU A 51 -16.35 11.25 3.63
CA LEU A 51 -17.38 10.67 2.76
C LEU A 51 -18.54 10.08 3.58
N TRP A 52 -18.21 9.33 4.64
CA TRP A 52 -19.21 8.75 5.53
C TRP A 52 -20.05 9.83 6.21
N LEU A 53 -19.41 10.84 6.82
CA LEU A 53 -20.10 11.92 7.53
C LEU A 53 -21.03 12.72 6.62
N THR A 54 -20.58 13.03 5.40
CA THR A 54 -21.38 13.81 4.44
C THR A 54 -22.49 13.00 3.76
N ALA A 55 -22.44 11.67 3.86
CA ALA A 55 -23.44 10.78 3.30
C ALA A 55 -24.51 10.34 4.32
N LEU A 56 -24.46 10.82 5.58
CA LEU A 56 -25.40 10.41 6.62
C LEU A 56 -26.84 10.91 6.37
N ASP A 57 -27.00 12.04 5.68
CA ASP A 57 -28.30 12.67 5.48
C ASP A 57 -29.04 12.16 4.23
N ASP A 58 -28.32 12.03 3.10
CA ASP A 58 -28.92 11.73 1.79
C ASP A 58 -28.41 10.43 1.14
N ASP A 59 -27.69 9.57 1.88
CA ASP A 59 -26.97 8.37 1.39
C ASP A 59 -26.04 8.65 0.19
N ALA A 60 -25.74 9.92 -0.07
CA ALA A 60 -24.91 10.40 -1.15
C ALA A 60 -23.84 11.34 -0.56
N PRO A 61 -22.54 11.01 -0.68
CA PRO A 61 -21.50 11.88 -0.16
C PRO A 61 -21.46 13.20 -0.94
N ALA A 62 -21.13 14.29 -0.26
CA ALA A 62 -21.00 15.57 -0.90
C ALA A 62 -19.89 15.54 -1.96
N GLY A 63 -20.14 16.09 -3.15
CA GLY A 63 -19.20 16.03 -4.28
C GLY A 63 -17.82 16.60 -3.95
N TRP A 64 -17.75 17.65 -3.12
CA TRP A 64 -16.47 18.21 -2.66
C TRP A 64 -15.68 17.26 -1.76
N ALA A 65 -16.36 16.45 -0.92
CA ALA A 65 -15.73 15.46 -0.07
C ALA A 65 -15.10 14.34 -0.91
N ALA A 66 -15.78 13.93 -1.99
CA ALA A 66 -15.24 12.98 -2.95
C ALA A 66 -13.98 13.51 -3.67
N VAL A 67 -13.98 14.79 -4.05
CA VAL A 67 -12.79 15.44 -4.65
C VAL A 67 -11.62 15.44 -3.66
N VAL A 68 -11.85 15.83 -2.40
CA VAL A 68 -10.80 15.83 -1.36
C VAL A 68 -10.23 14.43 -1.15
N ALA A 69 -11.08 13.42 -1.01
CA ALA A 69 -10.65 12.03 -0.83
C ALA A 69 -9.84 11.52 -2.05
N ALA A 70 -10.29 11.82 -3.27
CA ALA A 70 -9.59 11.46 -4.49
C ALA A 70 -8.20 12.11 -4.58
N VAL A 71 -8.10 13.43 -4.33
CA VAL A 71 -6.83 14.16 -4.36
C VAL A 71 -5.87 13.62 -3.30
N ALA A 72 -6.32 13.43 -2.07
CA ALA A 72 -5.49 12.87 -1.00
C ALA A 72 -4.96 11.47 -1.35
N THR A 73 -5.81 10.63 -1.96
CA THR A 73 -5.43 9.28 -2.42
C THR A 73 -4.37 9.34 -3.51
N VAL A 74 -4.55 10.18 -4.53
CA VAL A 74 -3.58 10.35 -5.62
C VAL A 74 -2.25 10.85 -5.08
N LEU A 75 -2.24 11.83 -4.17
CA LEU A 75 -1.01 12.32 -3.55
C LEU A 75 -0.29 11.22 -2.74
N ALA A 76 -1.02 10.39 -2.01
CA ALA A 76 -0.45 9.26 -1.26
C ALA A 76 0.15 8.18 -2.20
N MET A 77 -0.52 7.90 -3.33
CA MET A 77 0.00 7.01 -4.36
C MET A 77 1.29 7.54 -4.95
N LEU A 78 1.32 8.83 -5.34
CA LEU A 78 2.51 9.47 -5.89
C LEU A 78 3.67 9.48 -4.88
N ALA A 79 3.40 9.77 -3.61
CA ALA A 79 4.40 9.72 -2.56
C ALA A 79 4.96 8.30 -2.34
N THR A 80 4.09 7.29 -2.38
CA THR A 80 4.49 5.87 -2.25
C THR A 80 5.35 5.45 -3.44
N ALA A 81 4.90 5.76 -4.67
CA ALA A 81 5.62 5.46 -5.89
C ALA A 81 6.98 6.17 -5.93
N TRP A 82 7.03 7.46 -5.59
CA TRP A 82 8.29 8.21 -5.48
C TRP A 82 9.22 7.58 -4.45
N HIS A 83 8.73 7.23 -3.27
CA HIS A 83 9.55 6.59 -2.24
C HIS A 83 10.16 5.28 -2.73
N MET A 84 9.39 4.47 -3.47
CA MET A 84 9.85 3.21 -4.05
C MET A 84 10.88 3.42 -5.17
N VAL A 85 10.64 4.38 -6.08
CA VAL A 85 11.51 4.69 -7.22
C VAL A 85 12.82 5.35 -6.77
N ALA A 86 12.76 6.30 -5.84
CA ALA A 86 13.94 6.96 -5.28
C ALA A 86 14.89 5.95 -4.57
N ARG A 87 14.34 4.87 -4.01
CA ARG A 87 15.10 3.78 -3.38
C ARG A 87 15.68 2.76 -4.37
N THR A 88 15.20 2.75 -5.61
CA THR A 88 15.63 1.83 -6.69
C THR A 88 16.42 2.53 -7.81
N HIS A 89 16.73 3.81 -7.63
CA HIS A 89 17.47 4.62 -8.59
C HIS A 89 18.92 4.10 -8.75
N GLY A 90 19.24 3.55 -9.93
CA GLY A 90 20.58 3.03 -10.26
C GLY A 90 20.62 1.63 -10.86
N ILE A 91 19.49 0.91 -10.91
CA ILE A 91 19.47 -0.47 -11.41
C ILE A 91 19.32 -0.49 -12.95
N ARG A 92 20.39 -0.89 -13.65
CA ARG A 92 20.39 -1.13 -15.11
C ARG A 92 20.13 -2.62 -15.38
N GLY A 93 19.39 -2.96 -16.44
CA GLY A 93 19.15 -4.35 -16.87
C GLY A 93 17.72 -4.86 -16.61
N ARG A 94 17.55 -6.19 -16.43
CA ARG A 94 16.23 -6.88 -16.31
C ARG A 94 15.30 -6.28 -15.24
N SER A 95 15.86 -5.71 -14.18
CA SER A 95 15.09 -5.06 -13.11
C SER A 95 14.38 -3.77 -13.55
N ALA A 96 14.93 -3.04 -14.54
CA ALA A 96 14.28 -1.85 -15.10
C ALA A 96 13.00 -2.21 -15.89
N VAL A 97 13.04 -3.33 -16.64
CA VAL A 97 11.87 -3.84 -17.36
C VAL A 97 10.79 -4.30 -16.37
N GLN A 98 11.17 -5.00 -15.29
CA GLN A 98 10.23 -5.40 -14.24
C GLN A 98 9.56 -4.19 -13.57
N GLY A 99 10.34 -3.15 -13.22
CA GLY A 99 9.80 -1.91 -12.67
C GLY A 99 8.86 -1.19 -13.63
N ALA A 100 9.19 -1.15 -14.92
CA ALA A 100 8.34 -0.56 -15.96
C ALA A 100 7.04 -1.35 -16.14
N MET A 101 7.09 -2.69 -16.21
CA MET A 101 5.90 -3.54 -16.30
C MET A 101 5.00 -3.36 -15.07
N TYR A 102 5.59 -3.29 -13.88
CA TYR A 102 4.85 -3.03 -12.66
C TYR A 102 4.18 -1.65 -12.69
N GLY A 103 4.91 -0.60 -13.10
CA GLY A 103 4.36 0.74 -13.26
C GLY A 103 3.22 0.80 -14.28
N TRP A 104 3.36 0.13 -15.42
CA TRP A 104 2.28 0.01 -16.42
C TRP A 104 1.06 -0.75 -15.89
N ALA A 105 1.26 -1.75 -15.04
CA ALA A 105 0.16 -2.50 -14.44
C ALA A 105 -0.76 -1.60 -13.57
N TRP A 106 -0.22 -0.56 -12.92
CA TRP A 106 -1.03 0.47 -12.26
C TRP A 106 -1.94 1.21 -13.22
N PHE A 107 -1.36 1.74 -14.30
CA PHE A 107 -2.12 2.49 -15.29
C PHE A 107 -3.20 1.61 -15.94
N VAL A 108 -2.83 0.43 -16.40
CA VAL A 108 -3.77 -0.53 -17.03
C VAL A 108 -4.87 -0.94 -16.05
N GLY A 109 -4.55 -1.21 -14.79
CA GLY A 109 -5.52 -1.59 -13.76
C GLY A 109 -6.58 -0.51 -13.52
N PHE A 110 -6.16 0.76 -13.37
CA PHE A 110 -7.10 1.86 -13.17
C PHE A 110 -7.89 2.23 -14.43
N VAL A 111 -7.29 2.13 -15.62
CA VAL A 111 -8.03 2.29 -16.89
C VAL A 111 -9.11 1.21 -17.01
N ALA A 112 -8.77 -0.06 -16.77
CA ALA A 112 -9.73 -1.17 -16.81
C ALA A 112 -10.84 -0.98 -15.77
N GLN A 113 -10.50 -0.54 -14.55
CA GLN A 113 -11.48 -0.21 -13.51
C GLN A 113 -12.42 0.91 -13.95
N GLY A 114 -11.89 2.02 -14.48
CA GLY A 114 -12.69 3.15 -14.97
C GLY A 114 -13.65 2.74 -16.09
N VAL A 115 -13.14 2.03 -17.11
CA VAL A 115 -13.95 1.50 -18.22
C VAL A 115 -15.06 0.57 -17.71
N THR A 116 -14.76 -0.31 -16.76
CA THR A 116 -15.76 -1.24 -16.19
C THR A 116 -16.85 -0.49 -15.43
N VAL A 117 -16.49 0.50 -14.61
CA VAL A 117 -17.45 1.35 -13.90
C VAL A 117 -18.31 2.14 -14.88
N SER A 118 -17.74 2.69 -15.94
CA SER A 118 -18.49 3.36 -17.00
C SER A 118 -19.44 2.40 -17.74
N ALA A 119 -19.03 1.15 -17.98
CA ALA A 119 -19.87 0.14 -18.58
C ALA A 119 -21.06 -0.24 -17.67
N LEU A 120 -20.86 -0.34 -16.36
CA LEU A 120 -21.96 -0.55 -15.40
C LEU A 120 -22.96 0.62 -15.44
N ALA A 121 -22.47 1.86 -15.47
CA ALA A 121 -23.32 3.04 -15.59
C ALA A 121 -24.11 3.03 -16.92
N HIS A 122 -23.47 2.69 -18.02
CA HIS A 122 -24.13 2.56 -19.32
C HIS A 122 -25.19 1.45 -19.35
N ALA A 123 -24.97 0.36 -18.60
CA ALA A 123 -25.93 -0.73 -18.46
C ALA A 123 -27.11 -0.41 -17.52
N GLY A 124 -27.19 0.81 -16.97
CA GLY A 124 -28.28 1.24 -16.09
C GLY A 124 -28.12 0.85 -14.62
N ALA A 125 -26.88 0.54 -14.17
CA ALA A 125 -26.62 0.32 -12.76
C ALA A 125 -26.97 1.58 -11.92
N SER A 126 -27.50 1.37 -10.72
CA SER A 126 -27.81 2.49 -9.81
C SER A 126 -26.52 3.20 -9.34
N SER A 127 -26.66 4.45 -8.91
CA SER A 127 -25.56 5.24 -8.33
C SER A 127 -24.88 4.53 -7.15
N VAL A 128 -25.66 3.80 -6.34
CA VAL A 128 -25.16 2.96 -5.24
C VAL A 128 -24.26 1.84 -5.76
N VAL A 129 -24.71 1.09 -6.77
CA VAL A 129 -23.93 -0.01 -7.36
C VAL A 129 -22.66 0.53 -8.00
N ILE A 130 -22.74 1.64 -8.74
CA ILE A 130 -21.59 2.32 -9.34
C ILE A 130 -20.57 2.73 -8.27
N SER A 131 -21.03 3.31 -7.16
CA SER A 131 -20.16 3.80 -6.08
C SER A 131 -19.48 2.67 -5.32
N LEU A 132 -20.22 1.58 -5.03
CA LEU A 132 -19.67 0.38 -4.40
C LEU A 132 -18.67 -0.30 -5.31
N ALA A 133 -19.02 -0.50 -6.59
CA ALA A 133 -18.13 -1.13 -7.58
C ALA A 133 -16.85 -0.30 -7.78
N ALA A 134 -16.95 1.03 -7.90
CA ALA A 134 -15.80 1.90 -8.06
C ALA A 134 -14.81 1.76 -6.90
N ASN A 135 -15.29 1.80 -5.66
CA ASN A 135 -14.43 1.66 -4.48
C ASN A 135 -13.86 0.24 -4.35
N ALA A 136 -14.69 -0.79 -4.47
CA ALA A 136 -14.25 -2.18 -4.36
C ALA A 136 -13.21 -2.53 -5.43
N MET A 137 -13.46 -2.16 -6.70
CA MET A 137 -12.51 -2.40 -7.78
C MET A 137 -11.22 -1.61 -7.61
N ALA A 138 -11.28 -0.34 -7.17
CA ALA A 138 -10.09 0.45 -6.90
C ALA A 138 -9.23 -0.21 -5.81
N THR A 139 -9.84 -0.62 -4.68
CA THR A 139 -9.12 -1.35 -3.62
C THR A 139 -8.57 -2.69 -4.09
N MET A 140 -9.25 -3.39 -5.01
CA MET A 140 -8.75 -4.63 -5.59
C MET A 140 -7.52 -4.39 -6.47
N VAL A 141 -7.52 -3.36 -7.32
CA VAL A 141 -6.36 -2.95 -8.13
C VAL A 141 -5.18 -2.61 -7.22
N VAL A 142 -5.38 -1.72 -6.24
CA VAL A 142 -4.33 -1.31 -5.30
C VAL A 142 -3.81 -2.51 -4.51
N GLY A 143 -4.71 -3.32 -3.95
CA GLY A 143 -4.38 -4.46 -3.11
C GLY A 143 -3.57 -5.52 -3.85
N LEU A 144 -3.99 -5.90 -5.06
CA LEU A 144 -3.27 -6.87 -5.90
C LEU A 144 -1.90 -6.34 -6.34
N LEU A 145 -1.79 -5.06 -6.70
CA LEU A 145 -0.52 -4.48 -7.08
C LEU A 145 0.43 -4.35 -5.89
N TYR A 146 -0.08 -4.07 -4.69
CA TYR A 146 0.74 -4.10 -3.47
C TYR A 146 1.19 -5.51 -3.10
N LEU A 147 0.34 -6.52 -3.26
CA LEU A 147 0.75 -7.92 -3.13
C LEU A 147 1.86 -8.27 -4.14
N ALA A 148 1.65 -7.96 -5.42
CA ALA A 148 2.62 -8.22 -6.48
C ALA A 148 3.94 -7.50 -6.24
N GLY A 149 3.91 -6.23 -5.80
CA GLY A 149 5.10 -5.47 -5.44
C GLY A 149 5.80 -6.06 -4.21
N GLY A 150 5.03 -6.45 -3.20
CA GLY A 150 5.54 -7.15 -2.01
C GLY A 150 6.27 -8.45 -2.37
N VAL A 151 5.78 -9.21 -3.36
CA VAL A 151 6.47 -10.39 -3.89
C VAL A 151 7.71 -10.00 -4.70
N LEU A 152 7.58 -9.03 -5.61
CA LEU A 152 8.64 -8.64 -6.56
C LEU A 152 9.88 -8.08 -5.85
N TRP A 153 9.69 -7.38 -4.73
CA TRP A 153 10.75 -6.72 -3.97
C TRP A 153 10.93 -7.29 -2.57
N GLU A 154 10.35 -8.46 -2.27
CA GLU A 154 10.40 -9.10 -0.93
C GLU A 154 10.02 -8.15 0.21
N ALA A 155 9.09 -7.24 -0.08
CA ALA A 155 8.64 -6.19 0.83
C ALA A 155 7.39 -6.64 1.60
N TYR A 156 7.59 -7.40 2.68
CA TYR A 156 6.50 -7.93 3.52
C TYR A 156 5.48 -6.89 3.97
N ALA A 157 5.93 -5.67 4.29
CA ALA A 157 5.03 -4.59 4.69
C ALA A 157 4.07 -4.18 3.57
N MET A 158 4.57 -4.09 2.34
CA MET A 158 3.77 -3.80 1.14
C MET A 158 2.82 -4.96 0.84
N TYR A 159 3.28 -6.20 0.97
CA TYR A 159 2.46 -7.39 0.82
C TYR A 159 1.28 -7.40 1.81
N ALA A 160 1.57 -7.19 3.10
CA ALA A 160 0.55 -7.15 4.16
C ALA A 160 -0.43 -5.99 3.97
N LEU A 161 0.06 -4.81 3.58
CA LEU A 161 -0.78 -3.66 3.24
C LEU A 161 -1.71 -4.00 2.06
N GLY A 162 -1.19 -4.63 1.02
CA GLY A 162 -1.97 -5.07 -0.13
C GLY A 162 -3.09 -6.04 0.24
N ALA A 163 -2.77 -7.05 1.06
CA ALA A 163 -3.78 -7.97 1.60
C ALA A 163 -4.85 -7.23 2.40
N TRP A 164 -4.46 -6.31 3.29
CA TRP A 164 -5.40 -5.57 4.12
C TRP A 164 -6.34 -4.68 3.30
N VAL A 165 -5.79 -3.91 2.35
CA VAL A 165 -6.56 -3.07 1.43
C VAL A 165 -7.54 -3.90 0.60
N LEU A 166 -7.08 -5.04 0.06
CA LEU A 166 -7.91 -5.93 -0.74
C LEU A 166 -9.08 -6.50 0.06
N LEU A 167 -8.81 -7.02 1.26
CA LEU A 167 -9.84 -7.63 2.11
C LEU A 167 -10.83 -6.58 2.64
N THR A 168 -10.34 -5.45 3.15
CA THR A 168 -11.22 -4.39 3.69
C THR A 168 -12.10 -3.77 2.61
N GLY A 169 -11.57 -3.60 1.39
CA GLY A 169 -12.35 -3.15 0.25
C GLY A 169 -13.39 -4.15 -0.22
N ALA A 170 -13.01 -5.42 -0.40
CA ALA A 170 -13.92 -6.47 -0.83
C ALA A 170 -15.04 -6.72 0.18
N PHE A 171 -14.72 -6.85 1.46
CA PHE A 171 -15.71 -7.09 2.50
C PHE A 171 -16.49 -5.83 2.89
N GLY A 172 -15.87 -4.64 2.78
CA GLY A 172 -16.53 -3.37 3.06
C GLY A 172 -17.71 -3.06 2.13
N ALA A 173 -17.69 -3.59 0.90
CA ALA A 173 -18.79 -3.42 -0.04
C ALA A 173 -20.13 -4.01 0.46
N PHE A 174 -20.09 -5.05 1.30
CA PHE A 174 -21.30 -5.66 1.87
C PHE A 174 -22.03 -4.75 2.86
N ALA A 175 -21.37 -3.70 3.38
CA ALA A 175 -21.99 -2.75 4.30
C ALA A 175 -22.89 -1.71 3.60
N GLY A 176 -22.98 -1.73 2.26
CA GLY A 176 -23.78 -0.78 1.49
C GLY A 176 -23.29 0.67 1.62
N ILE A 177 -24.08 1.64 1.16
CA ILE A 177 -23.81 3.07 1.37
C ILE A 177 -24.72 3.56 2.50
N PRO A 178 -24.22 4.36 3.47
CA PRO A 178 -22.84 4.87 3.59
C PRO A 178 -21.90 3.93 4.37
N GLY A 179 -22.38 2.75 4.78
CA GLY A 179 -21.64 1.82 5.66
C GLY A 179 -20.27 1.40 5.12
N SER A 180 -20.09 1.28 3.82
CA SER A 180 -18.81 0.94 3.19
C SER A 180 -17.76 2.01 3.44
N TYR A 181 -18.15 3.29 3.51
CA TYR A 181 -17.23 4.38 3.84
C TYR A 181 -16.79 4.28 5.30
N ALA A 182 -17.69 3.93 6.22
CA ALA A 182 -17.32 3.67 7.61
C ALA A 182 -16.35 2.49 7.73
N VAL A 183 -16.59 1.39 7.02
CA VAL A 183 -15.69 0.22 7.03
C VAL A 183 -14.31 0.61 6.50
N LEU A 184 -14.24 1.32 5.38
CA LEU A 184 -12.98 1.78 4.81
C LEU A 184 -12.25 2.78 5.74
N ALA A 185 -12.98 3.68 6.40
CA ALA A 185 -12.37 4.61 7.36
C ALA A 185 -11.82 3.89 8.59
N PHE A 186 -12.65 3.08 9.26
CA PHE A 186 -12.32 2.50 10.57
C PHE A 186 -11.55 1.18 10.45
N ALA A 187 -12.05 0.20 9.70
CA ALA A 187 -11.35 -1.07 9.54
C ALA A 187 -10.15 -0.91 8.60
N GLY A 188 -10.35 -0.26 7.45
CA GLY A 188 -9.27 0.05 6.52
C GLY A 188 -8.23 0.99 7.15
N GLY A 189 -8.58 2.27 7.28
CA GLY A 189 -7.70 3.33 7.77
C GLY A 189 -7.23 3.13 9.22
N GLY A 190 -8.17 2.89 10.13
CA GLY A 190 -7.86 2.66 11.55
C GLY A 190 -7.01 1.40 11.76
N GLY A 191 -7.27 0.31 11.02
CA GLY A 191 -6.44 -0.89 11.06
C GLY A 191 -4.99 -0.63 10.63
N MET A 192 -4.79 0.17 9.58
CA MET A 192 -3.47 0.60 9.14
C MET A 192 -2.76 1.47 10.20
N LEU A 193 -3.46 2.44 10.82
CA LEU A 193 -2.88 3.26 11.89
C LEU A 193 -2.49 2.43 13.12
N ALA A 194 -3.32 1.47 13.51
CA ALA A 194 -3.02 0.55 14.60
C ALA A 194 -1.76 -0.27 14.29
N ALA A 195 -1.64 -0.79 13.07
CA ALA A 195 -0.43 -1.50 12.62
C ALA A 195 0.80 -0.60 12.68
N ALA A 196 0.71 0.64 12.21
CA ALA A 196 1.80 1.62 12.26
C ALA A 196 2.26 1.89 13.70
N LEU A 197 1.33 2.07 14.63
CA LEU A 197 1.63 2.28 16.05
C LEU A 197 2.32 1.06 16.66
N VAL A 198 1.80 -0.14 16.43
CA VAL A 198 2.40 -1.40 16.91
C VAL A 198 3.83 -1.55 16.41
N LEU A 199 4.09 -1.22 15.13
CA LEU A 199 5.42 -1.27 14.55
C LEU A 199 6.37 -0.28 15.24
N ARG A 200 5.96 0.98 15.43
CA ARG A 200 6.77 1.99 16.13
C ARG A 200 7.09 1.60 17.57
N LEU A 201 6.12 1.05 18.30
CA LEU A 201 6.32 0.59 19.68
C LEU A 201 7.25 -0.62 19.77
N ARG A 202 7.32 -1.46 18.72
CA ARG A 202 8.26 -2.58 18.65
C ARG A 202 9.68 -2.11 18.30
N GLU A 203 9.82 -1.09 17.48
CA GLU A 203 11.11 -0.46 17.17
C GLU A 203 11.70 0.23 18.40
N GLY A 204 10.91 1.02 19.14
CA GLY A 204 11.38 1.68 20.36
C GLY A 204 11.83 0.72 21.47
N ARG A 205 11.18 -0.44 21.59
CA ARG A 205 11.56 -1.50 22.55
C ARG A 205 12.81 -2.30 22.17
N ARG A 206 13.26 -2.23 20.92
CA ARG A 206 14.49 -2.91 20.46
C ARG A 206 15.73 -2.02 20.59
N SER A 207 15.53 -0.71 20.76
CA SER A 207 16.59 0.28 20.91
C SER A 207 16.84 0.69 22.37
N ALA A 208 16.06 0.13 23.31
CA ALA A 208 16.19 0.30 24.76
C ALA A 208 16.68 -1.01 25.37
#